data_AF-A0A2N2R2L0-F1
#
_entry.id   AF-A0A2N2R2L0-F1
#
_cell.length_a   1.000
_cell.length_b   1.000
_cell.length_c   1.000
_cell.angle_alpha   90.00
_cell.angle_beta   90.00
_cell.angle_gamma   90.00
#
_symmetry.space_group_name_H-M   'P 1'
#
loop_
_entity.id
_entity.type
_entity.pdbx_description
1 polymer ?
#
loop_
_entity_poly.entity_id
_entity_poly.type
_entity_poly.pdbx_seq_one_letter_code
_entity_poly.pdbx_strand_id
1 'polypeptide(L)'
;MSRPQLLLLLTLLVAGICFGIGIYLAKHQARKKRARRKLQAHSLPMSAFSTLDHPAAQQSSDDTSPLDEAEVFMAYGKKTKAIEILREALAQKRISREAYDAFKTRHEIR
;
A
#
# COMPACT_ATOMS: atom_id res chain seq x y z
N MET A 1 39.75 -35.24 -32.07
CA MET A 1 38.98 -35.29 -30.81
C MET A 1 37.78 -36.19 -30.99
N SER A 2 37.54 -37.12 -30.08
CA SER A 2 36.41 -38.05 -30.19
C SER A 2 35.10 -37.32 -29.86
N ARG A 3 34.05 -37.53 -30.67
CA ARG A 3 32.70 -36.95 -30.49
C ARG A 3 32.19 -36.90 -29.04
N PRO A 4 32.38 -37.92 -28.17
CA PRO A 4 31.97 -37.84 -26.77
C PRO A 4 32.71 -36.76 -25.95
N GLN A 5 33.99 -36.50 -26.22
CA GLN A 5 34.75 -35.46 -25.50
C GLN A 5 34.20 -34.06 -25.79
N LEU A 6 33.73 -33.85 -27.01
CA LEU A 6 33.18 -32.57 -27.46
C LEU A 6 31.81 -32.30 -26.81
N LEU A 7 30.98 -33.32 -26.67
CA LEU A 7 29.71 -33.23 -25.93
C LEU A 7 29.93 -32.95 -24.44
N LEU A 8 30.94 -33.59 -23.84
CA LEU A 8 31.26 -33.42 -22.41
C LEU A 8 31.78 -32.01 -22.11
N LEU A 9 32.58 -31.42 -23.01
CA LEU A 9 32.98 -30.02 -22.93
C LEU A 9 31.77 -29.07 -23.05
N LEU A 10 30.86 -29.36 -23.98
CA LEU A 10 29.68 -28.53 -24.19
C LEU A 10 28.75 -28.54 -22.96
N THR A 11 28.51 -29.70 -22.36
CA THR A 11 27.66 -29.82 -21.17
C THR A 11 28.30 -29.15 -19.95
N LEU A 12 29.62 -29.28 -19.77
CA LEU A 12 30.36 -28.54 -18.74
C LEU A 12 30.23 -27.03 -18.92
N LEU A 13 30.34 -26.54 -20.15
CA LEU A 13 30.25 -25.12 -20.47
C LEU A 13 28.84 -24.58 -20.19
N VAL A 14 27.80 -25.29 -20.64
CA VAL A 14 26.40 -24.92 -20.38
C VAL A 14 26.09 -24.96 -18.88
N ALA A 15 26.52 -26.01 -18.16
CA ALA A 15 26.32 -26.11 -16.72
C ALA A 15 27.02 -24.97 -15.97
N GLY A 16 28.24 -24.62 -16.36
CA GLY A 16 28.98 -23.49 -15.79
C GLY A 16 28.28 -22.15 -16.00
N ILE A 17 27.78 -21.89 -17.21
CA ILE A 17 27.03 -20.67 -17.54
C ILE A 17 25.74 -20.58 -16.72
N CYS A 18 24.94 -21.66 -16.69
CA CYS A 18 23.70 -21.71 -15.92
C CYS A 18 23.95 -21.50 -14.41
N PHE A 19 25.00 -22.10 -13.87
CA PHE A 19 25.38 -21.94 -12.47
C PHE A 19 25.82 -20.50 -12.15
N GLY A 20 26.60 -19.88 -13.04
CA GLY A 20 27.01 -18.47 -12.92
C GLY A 20 25.83 -17.51 -12.94
N ILE A 21 24.87 -17.71 -13.86
CA ILE A 21 23.64 -16.92 -13.95
C ILE A 21 22.78 -17.11 -12.69
N GLY A 22 22.66 -18.34 -12.19
CA GLY A 22 21.94 -18.65 -10.95
C GLY A 22 22.53 -17.92 -9.74
N ILE A 23 23.87 -17.94 -9.58
CA ILE A 23 24.56 -17.22 -8.50
C ILE A 23 24.39 -15.70 -8.65
N TYR A 24 24.49 -15.17 -9.87
CA TYR A 24 24.31 -13.75 -10.14
C TYR A 24 22.90 -13.28 -9.76
N LEU A 25 21.86 -14.00 -10.18
CA LEU A 25 20.47 -13.75 -9.81
C LEU A 25 20.26 -13.86 -8.30
N ALA A 26 20.81 -14.89 -7.66
CA ALA A 26 20.72 -15.08 -6.21
C ALA A 26 21.35 -13.91 -5.44
N LYS A 27 22.55 -13.45 -5.85
CA LYS A 27 23.22 -12.28 -5.26
C LYS A 27 22.44 -11.00 -5.51
N HIS A 28 21.88 -10.82 -6.71
CA HIS A 28 21.08 -9.64 -7.05
C HIS A 28 19.77 -9.58 -6.23
N GLN A 29 19.08 -10.70 -6.08
CA GLN A 29 17.90 -10.81 -5.21
C GLN A 29 18.25 -10.64 -3.73
N ALA A 30 19.38 -11.18 -3.27
CA ALA A 30 19.85 -10.98 -1.89
C ALA A 30 20.20 -9.51 -1.62
N ARG A 31 20.80 -8.79 -2.59
CA ARG A 31 21.00 -7.33 -2.51
C ARG A 31 19.68 -6.58 -2.47
N LYS A 32 18.69 -6.92 -3.31
CA LYS A 32 17.34 -6.33 -3.27
C LYS A 32 16.62 -6.61 -1.94
N LYS A 33 16.72 -7.84 -1.40
CA LYS A 33 16.16 -8.19 -0.08
C LYS A 33 16.86 -7.46 1.06
N ARG A 34 18.19 -7.30 1.02
CA ARG A 34 18.94 -6.51 2.01
C ARG A 34 18.65 -5.01 1.89
N ALA A 35 18.49 -4.46 0.69
CA ALA A 35 18.06 -3.08 0.48
C ALA A 35 16.63 -2.85 1.00
N ARG A 36 15.69 -3.77 0.72
CA ARG A 36 14.34 -3.74 1.30
C ARG A 36 14.35 -3.88 2.83
N ARG A 37 15.19 -4.75 3.42
CA ARG A 37 15.34 -4.86 4.88
C ARG A 37 15.97 -3.63 5.53
N LYS A 38 16.88 -2.92 4.85
CA LYS A 38 17.38 -1.61 5.31
C LYS A 38 16.32 -0.51 5.21
N LEU A 39 15.38 -0.63 4.27
CA LEU A 39 14.24 0.30 4.12
C LEU A 39 13.05 -0.03 5.03
N GLN A 40 12.91 -1.27 5.51
CA GLN A 40 11.78 -1.69 6.35
C GLN A 40 12.21 -2.66 7.44
N ALA A 41 12.29 -2.12 8.66
CA ALA A 41 11.73 -2.73 9.88
C ALA A 41 11.65 -1.74 11.05
N HIS A 42 12.52 -0.71 11.10
CA HIS A 42 12.55 0.22 12.24
C HIS A 42 12.73 1.71 11.93
N SER A 43 12.72 2.14 10.66
CA SER A 43 12.94 3.54 10.29
C SER A 43 11.69 4.30 9.84
N LEU A 44 10.51 3.69 9.90
CA LEU A 44 9.27 4.47 9.92
C LEU A 44 8.58 4.12 11.23
N PRO A 45 8.62 5.00 12.24
CA PRO A 45 7.86 4.76 13.44
C PRO A 45 6.40 4.58 13.02
N MET A 46 5.67 3.67 13.68
CA MET A 46 4.22 3.50 13.50
C MET A 46 3.45 4.81 13.72
N SER A 47 4.10 5.86 14.23
CA SER A 47 3.61 7.24 14.30
C SER A 47 3.64 8.01 12.97
N ALA A 48 4.45 7.65 11.98
CA ALA A 48 4.47 8.29 10.65
C ALA A 48 3.40 7.73 9.68
N PHE A 49 2.75 6.62 10.08
CA PHE A 49 1.48 6.17 9.53
C PHE A 49 0.35 6.35 10.56
N SER A 50 0.54 7.22 11.56
CA SER A 50 -0.60 7.81 12.23
C SER A 50 -1.33 8.63 11.18
N THR A 51 -2.49 8.15 10.78
CA THR A 51 -3.42 8.78 9.84
C THR A 51 -4.04 10.07 10.42
N LEU A 52 -3.24 10.85 11.14
CA LEU A 52 -3.54 12.16 11.70
C LEU A 52 -2.71 13.27 11.03
N ASP A 53 -1.57 12.95 10.42
CA ASP A 53 -0.69 13.96 9.78
C ASP A 53 -0.56 13.77 8.25
N HIS A 54 -1.69 13.53 7.57
CA HIS A 54 -1.70 13.75 6.12
C HIS A 54 -1.72 15.28 5.92
N PRO A 55 -0.80 15.90 5.15
CA PRO A 55 -0.87 17.33 4.84
C PRO A 55 -2.11 17.69 3.98
N ALA A 56 -2.81 16.68 3.45
CA ALA A 56 -4.13 16.83 2.83
C ALA A 56 -5.29 16.79 3.86
N ALA A 57 -5.08 16.28 5.07
CA ALA A 57 -6.05 16.30 6.17
C ALA A 57 -5.96 17.59 7.01
N GLN A 58 -4.79 18.24 7.02
CA GLN A 58 -4.61 19.53 7.70
C GLN A 58 -5.15 20.75 6.92
N GLN A 59 -5.56 20.57 5.67
CA GLN A 59 -6.16 21.64 4.88
C GLN A 59 -7.70 21.71 4.94
N SER A 60 -8.37 20.76 5.60
CA SER A 60 -9.84 20.75 5.65
C SER A 60 -10.44 21.42 6.90
N SER A 61 -9.63 22.18 7.65
CA SER A 61 -10.01 22.66 8.98
C SER A 61 -10.88 23.92 9.05
N ASP A 62 -11.46 24.44 7.96
CA ASP A 62 -12.42 25.55 8.11
C ASP A 62 -13.61 25.56 7.12
N ASP A 63 -13.45 25.12 5.86
CA ASP A 63 -14.50 25.35 4.84
C ASP A 63 -15.13 24.09 4.21
N THR A 64 -14.60 22.89 4.47
CA THR A 64 -15.14 21.66 3.87
C THR A 64 -16.26 21.08 4.73
N SER A 65 -17.43 20.87 4.13
CA SER A 65 -18.54 20.20 4.79
C SER A 65 -18.15 18.77 5.14
N PRO A 66 -18.45 18.27 6.37
CA PRO A 66 -18.18 16.87 6.75
C PRO A 66 -18.83 15.84 5.82
N LEU A 67 -19.87 16.24 5.09
CA LEU A 67 -20.51 15.41 4.06
C LEU A 67 -19.60 15.24 2.83
N ASP A 68 -18.95 16.30 2.37
CA ASP A 68 -18.07 16.28 1.21
C ASP A 68 -16.83 15.43 1.49
N GLU A 69 -16.28 15.54 2.71
CA GLU A 69 -15.19 14.68 3.15
C GLU A 69 -15.59 13.19 3.11
N ALA A 70 -16.78 12.87 3.61
CA ALA A 70 -17.29 11.51 3.57
C ALA A 70 -17.50 10.99 2.14
N GLU A 71 -17.98 11.82 1.21
CA GLU A 71 -18.11 11.49 -0.20
C GLU A 71 -16.76 11.16 -0.85
N VAL A 72 -15.71 11.92 -0.53
CA VAL A 72 -14.36 11.64 -1.01
C VAL A 72 -13.89 10.26 -0.55
N PHE A 73 -14.08 9.90 0.72
CA PHE A 73 -13.71 8.56 1.21
C PHE A 73 -14.55 7.44 0.58
N MET A 74 -15.81 7.71 0.26
CA MET A 74 -16.67 6.79 -0.49
C MET A 74 -16.16 6.56 -1.92
N ALA A 75 -15.71 7.60 -2.62
CA ALA A 75 -15.13 7.50 -3.97
C ALA A 75 -13.87 6.60 -4.00
N TYR A 76 -13.07 6.63 -2.93
CA TYR A 76 -11.91 5.75 -2.77
C TYR A 76 -12.24 4.34 -2.24
N GLY A 77 -13.53 4.00 -2.11
CA GLY A 77 -13.97 2.68 -1.62
C GLY A 77 -13.79 2.45 -0.13
N LYS A 78 -13.44 3.50 0.65
CA LYS A 78 -13.17 3.41 2.09
C LYS A 78 -14.44 3.68 2.93
N LYS A 79 -15.43 2.81 2.78
CA LYS A 79 -16.77 2.97 3.42
C LYS A 79 -16.73 3.14 4.93
N THR A 80 -15.88 2.40 5.63
CA THR A 80 -15.77 2.47 7.09
C THR A 80 -15.29 3.84 7.58
N LYS A 81 -14.32 4.44 6.89
CA LYS A 81 -13.80 5.77 7.23
C LYS A 81 -14.81 6.88 6.98
N ALA A 82 -15.59 6.79 5.91
CA ALA A 82 -16.67 7.74 5.64
C ALA A 82 -17.71 7.76 6.78
N ILE A 83 -18.06 6.57 7.32
CA ILE A 83 -18.99 6.46 8.46
C ILE A 83 -18.37 7.00 9.75
N GLU A 84 -17.08 6.74 9.99
CA GLU A 84 -16.37 7.24 11.17
C GLU A 84 -16.38 8.77 11.21
N ILE A 85 -16.07 9.43 10.09
CA ILE A 85 -16.08 10.90 9.97
C ILE A 85 -17.48 11.45 10.21
N LEU A 86 -18.51 10.84 9.61
CA LEU A 86 -19.89 11.27 9.79
C LEU A 86 -20.39 11.03 11.23
N ARG A 87 -19.95 9.95 11.88
CA ARG A 87 -20.29 9.66 13.29
C ARG A 87 -19.64 10.67 14.22
N GLU A 88 -18.40 11.05 13.96
CA GLU A 88 -17.68 12.09 14.71
C GLU A 88 -18.31 13.46 14.49
N ALA A 89 -18.66 13.81 13.24
CA ALA A 89 -19.37 15.04 12.90
C ALA A 89 -20.76 15.11 13.56
N LEU A 90 -21.46 13.98 13.69
CA LEU A 90 -22.75 13.89 14.37
C LEU A 90 -22.60 14.07 15.89
N ALA A 91 -21.54 13.52 16.50
CA ALA A 91 -21.22 13.73 17.91
C ALA A 91 -20.88 15.21 18.20
N GLN A 92 -20.21 15.88 17.26
CA GLN A 92 -19.89 17.30 17.33
C GLN A 92 -21.06 18.21 16.90
N LYS A 93 -22.24 17.66 16.59
CA LYS A 93 -23.43 18.39 16.08
C LYS A 93 -23.16 19.24 14.83
N ARG A 94 -22.13 18.91 14.03
CA ARG A 94 -21.81 19.60 12.77
C ARG A 94 -22.73 19.15 11.63
N ILE A 95 -23.39 17.99 11.78
CA ILE A 95 -24.39 17.47 10.84
C ILE A 95 -25.65 17.03 11.57
N SER A 96 -26.80 17.06 10.89
CA SER A 96 -28.05 16.52 11.40
C SER A 96 -28.10 14.99 11.27
N ARG A 97 -28.93 14.35 12.09
CA ARG A 97 -29.15 12.90 12.02
C ARG A 97 -29.80 12.49 10.70
N GLU A 98 -30.66 13.33 10.15
CA GLU A 98 -31.28 13.13 8.83
C GLU A 98 -30.23 13.13 7.70
N ALA A 99 -29.24 14.02 7.75
CA ALA A 99 -28.16 14.06 6.78
C ALA A 99 -27.29 12.79 6.83
N TYR A 100 -27.02 12.28 8.05
CA TYR A 100 -26.32 11.03 8.27
C TYR A 100 -27.08 9.83 7.69
N ASP A 101 -28.39 9.72 7.98
CA ASP A 101 -29.21 8.61 7.49
C ASP A 101 -29.38 8.67 5.96
N ALA A 102 -29.57 9.86 5.39
CA ALA A 102 -29.64 10.07 3.94
C ALA A 102 -28.33 9.70 3.23
N PHE A 103 -27.17 9.92 3.86
CA PHE A 103 -25.87 9.49 3.34
C PHE A 103 -25.73 7.96 3.36
N LYS A 104 -26.11 7.31 4.47
CA LYS A 104 -26.10 5.85 4.57
C LYS A 104 -26.99 5.19 3.52
N THR A 105 -28.19 5.72 3.29
CA THR A 105 -29.12 5.20 2.28
C THR A 105 -28.58 5.40 0.86
N ARG A 106 -28.03 6.57 0.53
CA ARG A 106 -27.46 6.85 -0.80
C ARG A 106 -26.31 5.93 -1.19
N HIS A 107 -25.52 5.49 -0.21
CA HIS A 107 -24.34 4.65 -0.45
C HIS A 107 -24.56 3.17 -0.11
N GLU A 108 -25.81 2.75 0.10
CA GLU A 108 -26.22 1.39 0.47
C GLU A 108 -25.42 0.83 1.65
N ILE A 109 -25.12 1.70 2.61
CA ILE A 109 -24.38 1.35 3.81
C ILE A 109 -25.39 0.84 4.85
N ARG A 110 -25.38 -0.47 5.09
CA ARG A 110 -26.15 -1.09 6.19
C ARG A 110 -25.47 -0.84 7.53
#